data_AF-A0AAE9EPN7-F1
#
_entry.id   AF-A0AAE9EPN7-F1
#
_cell.length_a   1.000
_cell.length_b   1.000
_cell.length_c   1.000
_cell.angle_alpha   90.00
_cell.angle_beta   90.00
_cell.angle_gamma   90.00
#
_symmetry.space_group_name_H-M   'P 1'
#
loop_
_entity.id
_entity.type
_entity.pdbx_description
1 polymer ?
#
loop_
_entity_poly.entity_id
_entity_poly.type
_entity_poly.pdbx_seq_one_letter_code
_entity_poly.pdbx_strand_id
1 'polypeptide(L)' 'MKSHQNFEYFEINLTNREDFIAVGLRDIRYRMGPTRPGSFPTYTAVEGGFEVTRNDGLTASICVFRQMA' A
#
# COMPACT_ATOMS: atom_id res chain seq x y z
N MET A 1 7.65 15.81 -0.67
CA MET A 1 6.73 14.77 -0.15
C MET A 1 5.76 15.45 0.81
N LYS A 2 4.48 15.60 0.45
CA LYS A 2 3.47 16.18 1.36
C LYS A 2 2.82 15.03 2.12
N SER A 3 3.06 14.96 3.42
CA SER A 3 2.47 13.97 4.33
C SER A 3 1.38 14.67 5.14
N HIS A 4 0.13 14.28 4.98
CA HIS A 4 -0.95 14.73 5.87
C HIS A 4 -0.81 13.97 7.20
N GLN A 5 -0.76 14.69 8.32
CA GLN A 5 -0.49 14.20 9.68
C GLN A 5 -1.61 13.35 10.30
N ASN A 6 -2.37 12.56 9.53
CA ASN A 6 -3.23 11.51 10.07
C ASN A 6 -2.49 10.18 9.90
N PHE A 7 -1.91 9.68 11.01
CA PHE A 7 -1.06 8.48 11.08
C PHE A 7 -1.74 7.15 10.69
N GLU A 8 -2.98 7.16 10.18
CA GLU A 8 -3.69 5.95 9.80
C GLU A 8 -3.24 5.39 8.43
N TYR A 9 -2.76 6.25 7.53
CA TYR A 9 -2.27 5.84 6.21
C TYR A 9 -1.22 6.80 5.66
N PHE A 10 -0.33 6.27 4.82
CA PHE A 10 0.68 7.01 4.09
C PHE A 10 0.54 6.70 2.60
N GLU A 11 0.38 7.73 1.77
CA GLU A 11 0.20 7.60 0.33
C GLU A 11 1.46 8.06 -0.41
N ILE A 12 1.85 7.28 -1.43
CA ILE A 12 2.93 7.62 -2.35
C ILE A 12 2.47 7.38 -3.79
N ASN A 13 2.93 8.25 -4.68
CA ASN A 13 2.76 8.03 -6.12
C ASN A 13 3.71 6.92 -6.56
N LEU A 14 3.17 5.84 -7.11
CA LEU A 14 3.94 4.74 -7.68
C LEU A 14 4.15 4.99 -9.18
N THR A 15 5.41 5.04 -9.61
CA THR A 15 5.77 5.21 -11.04
C THR A 15 5.81 3.88 -11.78
N ASN A 16 6.28 2.82 -11.10
CA ASN A 16 6.27 1.45 -11.62
C ASN A 16 5.84 0.48 -10.51
N ARG A 17 4.73 -0.22 -10.75
CA ARG A 17 4.15 -1.19 -9.82
C ARG A 17 5.01 -2.44 -9.70
N GLU A 18 5.51 -2.96 -10.81
CA GLU A 18 6.28 -4.21 -10.85
C GLU A 18 7.61 -4.02 -10.10
N ASP A 19 8.28 -2.89 -10.31
CA ASP A 19 9.50 -2.54 -9.57
C ASP A 19 9.23 -2.36 -8.07
N PHE A 20 8.10 -1.77 -7.69
CA PHE A 20 7.74 -1.65 -6.28
C PHE A 20 7.61 -3.03 -5.61
N ILE A 21 6.98 -3.99 -6.28
CA ILE A 21 6.84 -5.35 -5.75
C ILE A 21 8.20 -6.07 -5.75
N ALA A 22 8.96 -6.01 -6.86
CA ALA A 22 10.20 -6.75 -7.01
C ALA A 22 11.37 -6.20 -6.18
N VAL A 23 11.43 -4.87 -5.99
CA VAL A 23 12.52 -4.18 -5.29
C VAL A 23 12.07 -3.69 -3.92
N GLY A 24 10.94 -2.97 -3.87
CA GLY A 24 10.44 -2.35 -2.63
C GLY A 24 9.98 -3.36 -1.58
N LEU A 25 9.43 -4.51 -1.99
CA LEU A 25 8.99 -5.57 -1.08
C LEU A 25 9.98 -6.74 -0.97
N ARG A 26 11.13 -6.69 -1.66
CA ARG A 26 12.06 -7.82 -1.77
C ARG A 26 12.46 -8.45 -0.44
N ASP A 27 12.78 -7.60 0.54
CA ASP A 27 13.27 -8.03 1.86
C ASP A 27 12.18 -7.93 2.94
N ILE A 28 10.94 -7.67 2.54
CA ILE A 28 9.78 -7.57 3.43
C ILE A 28 8.97 -8.85 3.29
N ARG A 29 8.81 -9.59 4.39
CA ARG A 29 7.87 -10.72 4.39
C ARG A 29 6.44 -10.20 4.33
N TYR A 30 5.70 -10.63 3.33
CA TYR A 30 4.30 -10.27 3.17
C TYR A 30 3.45 -11.48 2.81
N ARG A 31 2.14 -11.36 3.06
CA ARG A 31 1.11 -12.24 2.53
C ARG A 31 0.09 -11.42 1.76
N MET A 32 -0.53 -12.02 0.75
CA MET A 32 -1.67 -11.41 0.09
C MET A 32 -2.87 -11.45 1.04
N GLY A 33 -3.54 -10.31 1.17
CA GLY A 33 -4.71 -10.13 2.02
C GLY A 33 -5.79 -9.31 1.32
N PRO A 34 -6.93 -9.08 1.99
CA PRO A 34 -7.96 -8.21 1.45
C PRO A 34 -7.43 -6.79 1.27
N THR A 35 -7.88 -6.09 0.24
CA THR A 35 -7.62 -4.67 0.11
C THR A 35 -8.33 -3.95 1.26
N ARG A 36 -7.64 -3.05 1.95
CA ARG A 36 -8.30 -2.14 2.88
C ARG A 36 -9.17 -1.16 2.06
N PRO A 37 -10.46 -0.98 2.38
CA PRO A 37 -11.27 0.03 1.73
C PRO A 37 -10.64 1.40 2.02
N GLY A 38 -10.09 2.01 0.98
CA GLY A 38 -9.60 3.38 1.06
C GLY A 38 -10.79 4.33 1.24
N SER A 39 -10.60 5.41 1.98
CA SER A 39 -11.58 6.51 2.11
C SER A 39 -11.71 7.35 0.83
N PHE A 40 -11.21 6.87 -0.31
CA PHE A 40 -10.99 7.67 -1.51
C PHE A 40 -11.90 7.19 -2.65
N PRO A 41 -13.04 7.85 -2.88
CA PRO A 41 -14.01 7.42 -3.90
C PRO A 41 -13.46 7.52 -5.32
N THR A 42 -12.38 8.26 -5.54
CA THR A 42 -11.73 8.43 -6.84
C THR A 42 -10.68 7.36 -7.14
N TYR A 43 -10.49 6.38 -6.26
CA TYR A 43 -9.45 5.36 -6.39
C TYR A 43 -10.04 3.95 -6.44
N THR A 44 -9.54 3.14 -7.36
CA THR A 44 -9.87 1.72 -7.47
C THR A 44 -8.69 0.89 -7.01
N ALA A 45 -8.94 -0.08 -6.14
CA ALA A 45 -7.94 -1.07 -5.79
C ALA A 45 -7.56 -1.86 -7.04
N VAL A 46 -6.26 -1.96 -7.33
CA VAL A 46 -5.79 -2.73 -8.51
C VAL A 46 -5.86 -4.23 -8.22
N GLU A 47 -5.52 -4.64 -6.99
CA GLU A 47 -5.52 -6.02 -6.50
C GLU A 47 -5.73 -6.07 -4.97
N GLY A 48 -5.57 -7.26 -4.37
CA GLY A 48 -5.48 -7.44 -2.93
C GLY A 48 -4.35 -6.64 -2.28
N GLY A 49 -4.44 -6.46 -0.96
CA GLY A 49 -3.40 -5.78 -0.18
C GLY A 49 -2.23 -6.71 0.15
N PHE A 50 -1.06 -6.12 0.36
CA PHE A 50 0.07 -6.79 0.97
C PHE A 50 0.01 -6.58 2.48
N GLU A 51 -0.22 -7.64 3.23
CA GLU A 51 -0.10 -7.61 4.69
C GLU A 51 1.36 -7.86 5.08
N VAL A 52 1.95 -6.89 5.76
CA VAL A 52 3.36 -6.90 6.18
C VAL A 52 3.44 -6.84 7.70
N THR A 53 4.48 -7.45 8.27
CA THR A 53 4.83 -7.27 9.67
C THR A 53 5.93 -6.22 9.77
N ARG A 54 5.66 -5.17 10.54
CA ARG A 54 6.59 -4.08 10.84
C ARG A 54 7.64 -4.55 11.86
N ASN A 55 8.73 -3.80 11.97
CA ASN A 55 9.80 -4.08 12.94
C ASN A 55 9.35 -4.03 14.41
N ASP A 56 8.25 -3.34 14.70
CA ASP A 56 7.61 -3.31 16.03
C ASP A 56 6.67 -4.50 16.29
N GLY A 57 6.61 -5.47 15.38
CA GLY A 57 5.75 -6.66 15.48
C GLY A 57 4.29 -6.42 15.10
N LEU A 58 3.89 -5.18 14.81
CA LEU A 58 2.53 -4.86 14.36
C LEU A 58 2.35 -5.15 12.87
N THR A 59 1.11 -5.39 12.46
CA THR A 59 0.77 -5.55 11.04
C THR A 59 0.43 -4.21 10.39
N ALA A 60 0.82 -4.07 9.13
CA ALA A 60 0.38 -3.00 8.25
C ALA A 60 -0.12 -3.59 6.93
N SER A 61 -0.93 -2.82 6.22
CA SER A 61 -1.40 -3.17 4.88
C SER A 61 -0.88 -2.15 3.88
N ILE A 62 -0.30 -2.63 2.79
CA ILE A 62 0.08 -1.82 1.63
C ILE A 62 -0.91 -2.17 0.52
N CYS A 63 -1.68 -1.19 0.05
CA CYS A 63 -2.65 -1.37 -1.02
C CYS A 63 -2.27 -0.49 -2.22
N VAL A 64 -2.36 -1.05 -3.42
CA VAL A 64 -2.09 -0.33 -4.66
C VAL A 64 -3.41 0.10 -5.27
N PHE A 65 -3.56 1.39 -5.49
CA PHE A 65 -4.74 1.98 -6.09
C PHE A 65 -4.41 2.65 -7.42
N ARG A 66 -5.39 2.69 -8.32
CA ARG A 66 -5.38 3.49 -9.54
C ARG A 66 -6.41 4.60 -9.39
N GLN A 67 -6.01 5.84 -9.67
CA GLN A 67 -6.93 6.96 -9.75
C GLN A 67 -7.83 6.79 -10.98
N MET A 68 -9.15 6.89 -10.78
CA MET A 68 -10.12 6.96 -11.86
C MET A 68 -10.04 8.36 -12.51
N ALA A 69 -10.05 8.38 -13.84
CA ALA A 69 -10.09 9.61 -14.64
C ALA A 69 -11.49 10.25 -14.62
#